data_AF-A0A7L3NBX0-F1
#
_entry.id   AF-A0A7L3NBX0-F1
#
_cell.length_a   1.000
_cell.length_b   1.000
_cell.length_c   1.000
_cell.angle_alpha   90.00
_cell.angle_beta   90.00
_cell.angle_gamma   90.00
#
_symmetry.space_group_name_H-M   'P 1'
#
loop_
_entity.id
_entity.type
_entity.pdbx_description
1 polymer ?
#
loop_
_entity_poly.entity_id
_entity_poly.type
_entity_poly.pdbx_seq_one_letter_code
_entity_poly.pdbx_strand_id
1 'polypeptide(L)'
;DMVAQALELSRKPHVVIATPGRLADHLRSSNTFSLKKLKFLVLDEADRLLEQGCADFTADLEVILEALPAHRQTLLFSATLTDTLSQLKGLAANNPFFWEAEAEVRTVEELDQRYLLVPEALKDSYLVHLIQTFQDQHQDWSIIIFTKTCKDCQVLNMMLRKYRFPSVALHSMMKQKQRFAALAKFKSSIFKILIATDVAARGLDIPTVQVVINHNTPGLPKIYIHRVGRTARAGRRGIAITLVTQYDIHLVHAIEEEIKLKLQEFSVEEQLVLNIVTQVNVTRRECEIVSVQT
;
A
#
# COMPACT_ATOMS: atom_id res chain seq x y z
N ASP A 1 24.94 -2.01 3.94
CA ASP A 1 23.90 -3.00 3.56
C ASP A 1 24.27 -3.73 2.27
N MET A 2 24.49 -3.04 1.14
CA MET A 2 24.92 -3.65 -0.14
C MET A 2 26.06 -4.67 0.00
N VAL A 3 27.13 -4.34 0.72
CA VAL A 3 28.28 -5.26 0.91
C VAL A 3 27.88 -6.54 1.66
N ALA A 4 27.02 -6.43 2.67
CA ALA A 4 26.55 -7.59 3.43
C ALA A 4 25.64 -8.48 2.56
N GLN A 5 24.73 -7.88 1.79
CA GLN A 5 23.87 -8.59 0.84
C GLN A 5 24.68 -9.27 -0.27
N ALA A 6 25.72 -8.62 -0.80
CA ALA A 6 26.62 -9.21 -1.79
C ALA A 6 27.40 -10.41 -1.24
N LEU A 7 27.76 -10.37 0.05
CA LEU A 7 28.37 -11.51 0.75
C LEU A 7 27.38 -12.65 0.98
N GLU A 8 26.11 -12.36 1.25
CA GLU A 8 25.07 -13.38 1.35
C GLU A 8 24.79 -14.04 0.00
N LEU A 9 24.73 -13.25 -1.09
CA LEU A 9 24.55 -13.76 -2.44
C LEU A 9 25.73 -14.63 -2.90
N SER A 10 26.97 -14.28 -2.51
CA SER A 10 28.15 -15.07 -2.86
C SER A 10 28.17 -16.47 -2.21
N ARG A 11 27.40 -16.67 -1.14
CA ARG A 11 27.16 -17.99 -0.52
C ARG A 11 26.21 -18.88 -1.33
N LYS A 12 25.71 -18.40 -2.48
CA LYS A 12 24.85 -19.15 -3.42
C LYS A 12 23.58 -19.69 -2.74
N PRO A 13 22.74 -18.82 -2.17
CA PRO A 13 21.47 -19.24 -1.58
C PRO A 13 20.59 -19.95 -2.62
N HIS A 14 19.79 -20.93 -2.17
CA HIS A 14 18.88 -21.68 -3.04
C HIS A 14 17.70 -20.84 -3.53
N VAL A 15 17.25 -19.87 -2.73
CA VAL A 15 16.13 -18.97 -3.01
C VAL A 15 16.55 -17.53 -2.71
N VAL A 16 16.26 -16.61 -3.62
CA VAL A 16 16.50 -15.18 -3.45
C VAL A 16 15.18 -14.45 -3.70
N ILE A 17 14.79 -13.58 -2.77
CA ILE A 17 13.64 -12.69 -2.90
C ILE A 17 14.20 -11.27 -2.95
N ALA A 18 13.90 -10.53 -4.02
CA ALA A 18 14.44 -9.18 -4.22
C ALA A 18 13.46 -8.30 -4.99
N THR A 19 13.57 -6.98 -4.79
CA THR A 19 12.96 -6.00 -5.68
C THR A 19 13.85 -5.78 -6.91
N PRO A 20 13.29 -5.48 -8.09
CA PRO A 20 14.06 -5.38 -9.34
C PRO A 20 15.24 -4.42 -9.22
N GLY A 21 15.01 -3.17 -8.77
CA GLY A 21 16.09 -2.18 -8.66
C GLY A 21 17.25 -2.62 -7.77
N ARG A 22 16.96 -3.23 -6.61
CA ARG A 22 18.04 -3.70 -5.71
C ARG A 22 18.81 -4.88 -6.31
N LEU A 23 18.15 -5.80 -7.00
CA LEU A 23 18.82 -6.93 -7.65
C LEU A 23 19.64 -6.47 -8.86
N ALA A 24 19.11 -5.54 -9.67
CA ALA A 24 19.81 -4.93 -10.79
C ALA A 24 21.06 -4.18 -10.31
N ASP A 25 20.98 -3.43 -9.21
CA ASP A 25 22.15 -2.79 -8.58
C ASP A 25 23.23 -3.82 -8.22
N HIS A 26 22.86 -4.95 -7.63
CA HIS A 26 23.80 -6.03 -7.32
C HIS A 26 24.44 -6.63 -8.57
N LEU A 27 23.67 -6.85 -9.63
CA LEU A 27 24.19 -7.35 -10.91
C LEU A 27 25.13 -6.35 -11.60
N ARG A 28 24.86 -5.05 -11.50
CA ARG A 28 25.69 -3.98 -12.06
C ARG A 28 26.97 -3.75 -11.25
N SER A 29 26.88 -3.82 -9.93
CA SER A 29 27.96 -3.40 -9.02
C SER A 29 28.85 -4.54 -8.52
N SER A 30 28.43 -5.80 -8.66
CA SER A 30 29.15 -6.94 -8.08
C SER A 30 29.21 -8.16 -9.01
N ASN A 31 30.41 -8.73 -9.12
CA ASN A 31 30.67 -9.99 -9.84
C ASN A 31 30.73 -11.19 -8.88
N THR A 32 30.20 -11.06 -7.66
CA THR A 32 30.39 -12.04 -6.58
C THR A 32 29.38 -13.19 -6.63
N PHE A 33 28.35 -13.11 -7.46
CA PHE A 33 27.34 -14.15 -7.64
C PHE A 33 26.95 -14.27 -9.11
N SER A 34 26.25 -15.37 -9.46
CA SER A 34 25.80 -15.62 -10.83
C SER A 34 24.44 -16.30 -10.81
N LEU A 35 23.53 -15.83 -11.67
CA LEU A 35 22.20 -16.38 -11.84
C LEU A 35 22.11 -17.41 -12.97
N LYS A 36 23.24 -17.77 -13.62
CA LYS A 36 23.27 -18.70 -14.77
C LYS A 36 22.70 -20.10 -14.49
N LYS A 37 22.59 -20.51 -13.23
CA LYS A 37 22.03 -21.82 -12.81
C LYS A 37 20.57 -21.73 -12.33
N LEU A 38 19.94 -20.56 -12.47
CA LEU A 38 18.57 -20.34 -12.02
C LEU A 38 17.59 -21.20 -12.83
N LYS A 39 16.75 -21.95 -12.13
CA LYS A 39 15.73 -22.83 -12.75
C LYS A 39 14.34 -22.20 -12.78
N PHE A 40 14.04 -21.34 -11.82
CA PHE A 40 12.72 -20.73 -11.62
C PHE A 40 12.86 -19.23 -11.45
N LEU A 41 12.14 -18.47 -12.27
CA LEU A 41 11.94 -17.03 -12.11
C LEU A 41 10.47 -16.81 -11.71
N VAL A 42 10.23 -16.11 -10.60
CA VAL A 42 8.90 -15.71 -10.18
C VAL A 42 8.79 -14.19 -10.24
N LEU A 43 7.86 -13.69 -11.04
CA LEU A 43 7.49 -12.28 -11.09
C LEU A 43 6.14 -12.13 -10.39
N ASP A 44 6.16 -11.57 -9.18
CA ASP A 44 4.96 -11.29 -8.39
C ASP A 44 4.55 -9.80 -8.51
N GLU A 45 3.26 -9.51 -8.36
CA GLU A 45 2.66 -8.19 -8.65
C GLU A 45 3.12 -7.61 -10.01
N ALA A 46 3.10 -8.43 -11.06
CA ALA A 46 3.72 -8.10 -12.35
C ALA A 46 3.10 -6.89 -13.07
N ASP A 47 1.82 -6.58 -12.84
CA ASP A 47 1.18 -5.34 -13.30
C ASP A 47 1.88 -4.09 -12.75
N ARG A 48 2.45 -4.15 -11.56
CA ARG A 48 3.21 -3.06 -10.92
C ARG A 48 4.65 -2.98 -11.37
N LEU A 49 5.23 -4.09 -11.79
CA LEU A 49 6.60 -4.10 -12.31
C LEU A 49 6.72 -3.32 -13.64
N LEU A 50 5.62 -3.20 -14.38
CA LEU A 50 5.56 -2.57 -15.70
C LEU A 50 4.67 -1.32 -15.76
N GLU A 51 4.18 -0.83 -14.62
CA GLU A 51 3.34 0.36 -14.58
C GLU A 51 4.16 1.60 -14.95
N GLN A 52 3.85 2.20 -16.11
CA GLN A 52 4.50 3.43 -16.56
C GLN A 52 4.25 4.58 -15.56
N GLY A 53 5.32 5.15 -15.00
CA GLY A 53 5.23 6.22 -13.99
C GLY A 53 6.40 6.28 -13.01
N CYS A 54 6.15 6.67 -11.75
CA CYS A 54 7.15 6.90 -10.71
C CYS A 54 8.08 5.72 -10.35
N ALA A 55 7.80 4.51 -10.84
CA ALA A 55 8.59 3.31 -10.58
C ALA A 55 8.67 2.44 -11.85
N ASP A 56 9.22 3.00 -12.92
CA ASP A 56 9.52 2.24 -14.13
C ASP A 56 10.70 1.29 -13.85
N PHE A 57 10.39 0.03 -13.55
CA PHE A 57 11.41 -1.01 -13.33
C PHE A 57 11.79 -1.73 -14.63
N THR A 58 11.34 -1.27 -15.79
CA THR A 58 11.60 -1.95 -17.07
C THR A 58 13.10 -2.08 -17.33
N ALA A 59 13.86 -1.01 -17.14
CA ALA A 59 15.32 -1.02 -17.32
C ALA A 59 16.05 -1.93 -16.30
N ASP A 60 15.54 -2.04 -15.08
CA ASP A 60 16.09 -2.93 -14.07
C ASP A 60 15.75 -4.40 -14.38
N LEU A 61 14.54 -4.66 -14.88
CA LEU A 61 14.13 -5.98 -15.34
C LEU A 61 14.93 -6.46 -16.55
N GLU A 62 15.22 -5.59 -17.51
CA GLU A 62 16.08 -5.92 -18.66
C GLU A 62 17.45 -6.42 -18.19
N VAL A 63 18.12 -5.68 -17.30
CA VAL A 63 19.41 -6.07 -16.73
C VAL A 63 19.33 -7.42 -16.00
N ILE A 64 18.25 -7.67 -15.27
CA ILE A 64 18.05 -8.97 -14.61
C ILE A 64 17.89 -10.07 -15.65
N LEU A 65 16.99 -9.90 -16.63
CA LEU A 65 16.65 -10.91 -17.63
C LEU A 65 17.84 -11.28 -18.51
N GLU A 66 18.71 -10.32 -18.86
CA GLU A 66 19.97 -10.58 -19.57
C GLU A 66 20.94 -11.46 -18.77
N ALA A 67 20.93 -11.37 -17.44
CA ALA A 67 21.78 -12.18 -16.57
C ALA A 67 21.22 -13.60 -16.32
N LEU A 68 19.97 -13.89 -16.72
CA LEU A 68 19.31 -15.17 -16.50
C LEU A 68 19.52 -16.17 -17.65
N PRO A 69 19.53 -17.48 -17.37
CA PRO A 69 19.59 -18.49 -18.42
C PRO A 69 18.31 -18.51 -19.27
N ALA A 70 18.46 -18.82 -20.56
CA ALA A 70 17.35 -18.95 -21.50
C ALA A 70 16.39 -20.10 -21.13
N HIS A 71 16.94 -21.25 -20.71
CA HIS A 71 16.16 -22.38 -20.25
C HIS A 71 15.85 -22.27 -18.76
N ARG A 72 14.68 -21.73 -18.43
CA ARG A 72 14.13 -21.63 -17.08
C ARG A 72 12.61 -21.71 -17.12
N GLN A 73 12.00 -22.09 -16.01
CA GLN A 73 10.56 -21.91 -15.81
C GLN A 73 10.29 -20.49 -15.30
N THR A 74 9.46 -19.75 -16.00
CA THR A 74 9.03 -18.41 -15.59
C THR A 74 7.58 -18.47 -15.14
N LEU A 75 7.31 -17.98 -13.93
CA LEU A 75 5.99 -17.87 -13.32
C LEU A 75 5.68 -16.39 -13.15
N LEU A 76 4.48 -15.99 -13.56
CA LEU A 76 4.03 -14.61 -13.47
C LEU A 76 2.70 -14.55 -12.74
N PHE A 77 2.67 -13.76 -11.68
CA PHE A 77 1.49 -13.52 -10.86
C PHE A 77 1.15 -12.03 -10.90
N SER A 78 -0.11 -11.73 -11.17
CA SER A 78 -0.63 -10.37 -11.24
C SER A 78 -2.05 -10.34 -10.72
N ALA A 79 -2.42 -9.26 -10.03
CA ALA A 79 -3.79 -9.03 -9.59
C ALA A 79 -4.67 -8.49 -10.72
N THR A 80 -4.08 -7.78 -11.68
CA THR A 80 -4.80 -7.23 -12.84
C THR A 80 -4.20 -7.71 -14.15
N LEU A 81 -5.07 -7.98 -15.12
CA LEU A 81 -4.71 -8.32 -16.50
C LEU A 81 -4.85 -7.05 -17.34
N THR A 82 -3.83 -6.20 -17.33
CA THR A 82 -3.79 -5.02 -18.19
C THR A 82 -2.90 -5.23 -19.42
N ASP A 83 -2.88 -4.27 -20.33
CA ASP A 83 -2.09 -4.31 -21.59
C ASP A 83 -0.60 -4.64 -21.39
N THR A 84 -0.08 -4.40 -20.19
CA THR A 84 1.26 -4.82 -19.71
C THR A 84 1.49 -6.33 -19.79
N LEU A 85 0.44 -7.15 -19.72
CA LEU A 85 0.54 -8.60 -19.89
C LEU A 85 1.01 -8.98 -21.28
N SER A 86 0.64 -8.23 -22.32
CA SER A 86 1.10 -8.45 -23.69
C SER A 86 2.61 -8.22 -23.82
N GLN A 87 3.14 -7.24 -23.08
CA GLN A 87 4.60 -6.99 -23.00
C GLN A 87 5.31 -8.11 -22.22
N LEU A 88 4.72 -8.58 -21.12
CA LEU A 88 5.25 -9.70 -20.32
C LEU A 88 5.23 -11.03 -21.07
N LYS A 89 4.20 -11.27 -21.88
CA LYS A 89 4.12 -12.44 -22.79
C LYS A 89 5.27 -12.46 -23.78
N GLY A 90 5.77 -11.30 -24.21
CA GLY A 90 6.98 -11.21 -25.05
C GLY A 90 8.27 -11.62 -24.31
N LEU A 91 8.33 -11.40 -23.00
CA LEU A 91 9.48 -11.77 -22.15
C LEU A 91 9.43 -13.24 -21.70
N ALA A 92 8.24 -13.83 -21.63
CA ALA A 92 8.05 -15.24 -21.36
C ALA A 92 8.37 -16.05 -22.63
N ALA A 93 9.61 -16.52 -22.75
CA ALA A 93 9.96 -17.52 -23.75
C ALA A 93 9.12 -18.78 -23.50
N ASN A 94 8.37 -19.20 -24.51
CA ASN A 94 7.44 -20.35 -24.58
C ASN A 94 5.97 -20.04 -24.24
N ASN A 95 5.08 -20.62 -25.05
CA ASN A 95 3.62 -20.58 -24.96
C ASN A 95 3.15 -20.77 -23.49
N PRO A 96 2.83 -19.69 -22.76
CA PRO A 96 2.60 -19.77 -21.32
C PRO A 96 1.23 -20.39 -21.04
N PHE A 97 1.17 -21.28 -20.04
CA PHE A 97 -0.11 -21.67 -19.48
C PHE A 97 -0.74 -20.45 -18.81
N PHE A 98 -1.94 -20.09 -19.24
CA PHE A 98 -2.67 -18.95 -18.72
C PHE A 98 -3.85 -19.45 -17.88
N TRP A 99 -3.87 -19.01 -16.63
CA TRP A 99 -5.00 -19.24 -15.74
C TRP A 99 -5.44 -17.91 -15.17
N GLU A 100 -6.70 -17.58 -15.43
CA GLU A 100 -7.39 -16.44 -14.86
C GLU A 100 -8.45 -17.01 -13.93
N ALA A 101 -8.37 -16.62 -12.66
CA ALA A 101 -9.53 -16.78 -11.80
C ALA A 101 -10.56 -15.77 -12.30
N GLU A 102 -11.74 -16.25 -12.70
CA GLU A 102 -12.90 -15.37 -12.78
C GLU A 102 -13.13 -14.83 -11.38
N ALA A 103 -12.64 -13.62 -11.12
CA ALA A 103 -13.19 -12.83 -10.07
C ALA A 103 -14.59 -12.50 -10.57
N GLU A 104 -15.62 -13.17 -10.03
CA GLU A 104 -16.91 -12.50 -9.83
C GLU A 104 -16.52 -11.12 -9.38
N VAL A 105 -16.86 -10.10 -10.18
CA VAL A 105 -16.51 -8.71 -9.88
C VAL A 105 -16.81 -8.55 -8.41
N ARG A 106 -15.77 -8.53 -7.56
CA ARG A 106 -15.93 -8.53 -6.10
C ARG A 106 -16.26 -7.11 -5.72
N THR A 107 -17.35 -6.65 -6.30
CA THR A 107 -18.06 -5.45 -6.01
C THR A 107 -19.17 -5.86 -5.06
N VAL A 108 -18.98 -5.50 -3.79
CA VAL A 108 -19.96 -4.59 -3.19
C VAL A 108 -21.28 -5.24 -2.72
N GLU A 109 -21.23 -6.34 -1.97
CA GLU A 109 -22.29 -6.57 -0.96
C GLU A 109 -21.76 -6.46 0.47
N GLU A 110 -20.56 -6.99 0.75
CA GLU A 110 -19.99 -6.97 2.09
C GLU A 110 -19.09 -5.75 2.36
N LEU A 111 -18.63 -5.08 1.31
CA LEU A 111 -17.77 -3.90 1.39
C LEU A 111 -18.59 -2.62 1.21
N ASP A 112 -18.78 -1.88 2.29
CA ASP A 112 -19.38 -0.55 2.26
C ASP A 112 -18.32 0.49 1.85
N GLN A 113 -18.47 1.07 0.66
CA GLN A 113 -17.53 2.02 0.08
C GLN A 113 -18.13 3.42 0.10
N ARG A 114 -17.49 4.30 0.87
CA ARG A 114 -17.97 5.65 1.12
C ARG A 114 -16.94 6.70 0.76
N TYR A 115 -17.42 7.87 0.38
CA TYR A 115 -16.61 9.08 0.39
C TYR A 115 -17.10 10.03 1.48
N LEU A 116 -16.20 10.85 2.01
CA LEU A 116 -16.53 11.94 2.91
C LEU A 116 -15.93 13.22 2.32
N LEU A 117 -16.79 14.15 1.90
CA LEU A 117 -16.35 15.43 1.37
C LEU A 117 -15.87 16.32 2.52
N VAL A 118 -14.61 16.73 2.49
CA VAL A 118 -13.98 17.53 3.54
C VAL A 118 -13.19 18.69 2.96
N PRO A 119 -13.20 19.88 3.60
CA PRO A 119 -12.24 20.92 3.29
C PRO A 119 -10.81 20.43 3.59
N GLU A 120 -9.85 20.73 2.72
CA GLU A 120 -8.44 20.31 2.89
C GLU A 120 -7.90 20.68 4.27
N ALA A 121 -8.21 21.90 4.73
CA ALA A 121 -7.74 22.42 6.02
C ALA A 121 -8.31 21.69 7.25
N LEU A 122 -9.38 20.91 7.10
CA LEU A 122 -10.07 20.22 8.20
C LEU A 122 -9.89 18.70 8.14
N LYS A 123 -9.20 18.17 7.13
CA LYS A 123 -9.07 16.74 6.84
C LYS A 123 -8.61 15.91 8.05
N ASP A 124 -7.65 16.41 8.80
CA ASP A 124 -7.15 15.74 10.01
C ASP A 124 -8.18 15.71 11.14
N SER A 125 -9.01 16.75 11.24
CA SER A 125 -10.08 16.84 12.26
C SER A 125 -11.18 15.83 11.95
N TYR A 126 -11.55 15.70 10.68
CA TYR A 126 -12.44 14.64 10.22
C TYR A 126 -11.86 13.25 10.44
N LEU A 127 -10.55 13.03 10.20
CA LEU A 127 -9.89 11.77 10.50
C LEU A 127 -10.00 11.40 11.99
N VAL A 128 -9.67 12.35 12.88
CA VAL A 128 -9.75 12.17 14.33
C VAL A 128 -11.18 11.80 14.75
N HIS A 129 -12.18 12.53 14.23
CA HIS A 129 -13.58 12.25 14.50
C HIS A 129 -14.00 10.85 14.02
N LEU A 130 -13.64 10.46 12.79
CA LEU A 130 -13.94 9.12 12.26
C LEU A 130 -13.35 8.00 13.13
N ILE A 131 -12.09 8.15 13.55
CA ILE A 131 -11.42 7.17 14.42
C ILE A 131 -12.17 7.05 15.75
N GLN A 132 -12.55 8.19 16.35
CA GLN A 132 -13.31 8.22 17.60
C GLN A 132 -14.66 7.50 17.44
N THR A 133 -15.44 7.86 16.40
CA THR A 133 -16.73 7.25 16.09
C THR A 133 -16.65 5.73 15.97
N PHE A 134 -15.61 5.22 15.30
CA PHE A 134 -15.42 3.78 15.14
C PHE A 134 -14.98 3.07 16.44
N GLN A 135 -14.15 3.71 17.25
CA GLN A 135 -13.76 3.16 18.55
C GLN A 135 -14.93 3.12 19.54
N ASP A 136 -15.82 4.11 19.47
CA ASP A 136 -17.01 4.18 20.34
C ASP A 136 -18.06 3.13 19.96
N GLN A 137 -18.16 2.74 18.69
CA GLN A 137 -19.10 1.73 18.22
C GLN A 137 -18.72 0.32 18.68
N HIS A 138 -17.47 -0.11 18.46
CA HIS A 138 -17.01 -1.38 19.01
C HIS A 138 -15.51 -1.39 19.33
N GLN A 139 -15.15 -2.12 20.38
CA GLN A 139 -13.76 -2.19 20.85
C GLN A 139 -12.82 -2.94 19.89
N ASP A 140 -13.31 -3.82 19.01
CA ASP A 140 -12.49 -4.75 18.22
C ASP A 140 -12.16 -4.29 16.80
N TRP A 141 -12.28 -2.98 16.54
CA TRP A 141 -11.98 -2.42 15.23
C TRP A 141 -10.48 -2.35 15.01
N SER A 142 -10.02 -2.87 13.88
CA SER A 142 -8.71 -2.54 13.33
C SER A 142 -8.88 -1.63 12.12
N ILE A 143 -8.05 -0.60 12.07
CA ILE A 143 -8.12 0.49 11.09
C ILE A 143 -6.77 0.58 10.38
N ILE A 144 -6.81 0.59 9.05
CA ILE A 144 -5.67 1.03 8.23
C ILE A 144 -5.96 2.40 7.63
N ILE A 145 -5.01 3.31 7.76
CA ILE A 145 -5.09 4.68 7.24
C ILE A 145 -4.02 4.85 6.17
N PHE A 146 -4.44 5.12 4.93
CA PHE A 146 -3.52 5.33 3.82
C PHE A 146 -3.24 6.81 3.59
N THR A 147 -1.95 7.15 3.51
CA THR A 147 -1.48 8.53 3.34
C THR A 147 -0.58 8.64 2.10
N LYS A 148 -0.56 9.83 1.48
CA LYS A 148 0.22 10.06 0.26
C LYS A 148 1.73 10.02 0.48
N THR A 149 2.24 10.64 1.54
CA THR A 149 3.68 10.83 1.76
C THR A 149 4.17 10.13 3.03
N CYS A 150 5.48 9.82 3.07
CA CYS A 150 6.12 9.26 4.28
C CYS A 150 6.09 10.27 5.44
N LYS A 151 6.23 11.57 5.13
CA LYS A 151 6.15 12.65 6.11
C LYS A 151 4.77 12.69 6.75
N ASP A 152 3.71 12.71 5.95
CA ASP A 152 2.34 12.69 6.47
C ASP A 152 2.06 11.44 7.31
N CYS A 153 2.51 10.26 6.83
CA CYS A 153 2.38 9.02 7.58
C CYS A 153 2.98 9.14 9.01
N GLN A 154 4.16 9.75 9.11
CA GLN A 154 4.85 9.92 10.39
C GLN A 154 4.21 11.00 11.27
N VAL A 155 3.88 12.16 10.69
CA VAL A 155 3.23 13.28 11.40
C VAL A 155 1.87 12.85 11.94
N LEU A 156 1.05 12.19 11.12
CA LEU A 156 -0.26 11.67 11.53
C LEU A 156 -0.11 10.67 12.69
N ASN A 157 0.86 9.77 12.62
CA ASN A 157 1.10 8.80 13.70
C ASN A 157 1.49 9.48 15.02
N MET A 158 2.30 10.55 14.97
CA MET A 158 2.65 11.31 16.17
C MET A 158 1.45 12.07 16.73
N MET A 159 0.64 12.67 15.85
CA MET A 159 -0.55 13.44 16.21
C MET A 159 -1.63 12.53 16.81
N LEU A 160 -1.96 11.41 16.18
CA LEU A 160 -2.92 10.43 16.72
C LEU A 160 -2.51 9.90 18.10
N ARG A 161 -1.21 9.65 18.32
CA ARG A 161 -0.71 9.24 19.64
C ARG A 161 -0.89 10.31 20.72
N LYS A 162 -0.69 11.59 20.39
CA LYS A 162 -1.00 12.70 21.32
C LYS A 162 -2.50 12.77 21.64
N TYR A 163 -3.35 12.41 20.68
CA TYR A 163 -4.79 12.24 20.85
C TYR A 163 -5.21 10.94 21.54
N ARG A 164 -4.26 10.18 22.11
CA ARG A 164 -4.51 8.89 22.78
C ARG A 164 -5.13 7.83 21.87
N PHE A 165 -4.90 7.93 20.57
CA PHE A 165 -5.12 6.83 19.63
C PHE A 165 -3.80 6.10 19.39
N PRO A 166 -3.59 4.93 20.03
CA PRO A 166 -2.35 4.20 19.85
C PRO A 166 -2.27 3.69 18.40
N SER A 167 -1.33 4.25 17.63
CA SER A 167 -1.09 3.88 16.24
C SER A 167 0.35 3.47 15.99
N VAL A 168 0.57 2.80 14.86
CA VAL A 168 1.90 2.54 14.29
C VAL A 168 1.97 3.08 12.87
N ALA A 169 3.13 3.62 12.48
CA ALA A 169 3.41 4.04 11.11
C ALA A 169 4.14 2.93 10.33
N LEU A 170 3.93 2.90 9.02
CA LEU A 170 4.61 2.01 8.08
C LEU A 170 4.86 2.77 6.77
N HIS A 171 6.09 3.27 6.60
CA HIS A 171 6.50 4.00 5.40
C HIS A 171 7.91 3.59 4.95
N SER A 172 8.30 3.94 3.71
CA SER A 172 9.54 3.46 3.08
C SER A 172 10.82 3.98 3.74
N MET A 173 10.78 5.17 4.36
CA MET A 173 11.91 5.74 5.10
C MET A 173 12.23 5.02 6.43
N MET A 174 11.37 4.11 6.90
CA MET A 174 11.65 3.33 8.12
C MET A 174 12.68 2.24 7.84
N LYS A 175 13.55 1.97 8.82
CA LYS A 175 14.45 0.81 8.74
C LYS A 175 13.62 -0.48 8.71
N GLN A 176 14.09 -1.49 7.96
CA GLN A 176 13.35 -2.74 7.79
C GLN A 176 12.97 -3.42 9.12
N LYS A 177 13.88 -3.42 10.11
CA LYS A 177 13.61 -3.93 11.47
C LYS A 177 12.45 -3.19 12.15
N GLN A 178 12.35 -1.88 11.96
CA GLN A 178 11.26 -1.07 12.52
C GLN A 178 9.93 -1.37 11.80
N ARG A 179 9.95 -1.55 10.47
CA ARG A 179 8.77 -1.95 9.69
C ARG A 179 8.19 -3.28 10.18
N PHE A 180 9.05 -4.29 10.34
CA PHE A 180 8.63 -5.60 10.87
C PHE A 180 8.09 -5.49 12.30
N ALA A 181 8.74 -4.72 13.18
CA ALA A 181 8.27 -4.53 14.54
C ALA A 181 6.92 -3.80 14.60
N ALA A 182 6.71 -2.77 13.76
CA ALA A 182 5.44 -2.07 13.66
C ALA A 182 4.32 -3.00 13.19
N LEU A 183 4.58 -3.77 12.13
CA LEU A 183 3.62 -4.73 11.59
C LEU A 183 3.29 -5.85 12.59
N ALA A 184 4.29 -6.37 13.31
CA ALA A 184 4.06 -7.40 14.33
C ALA A 184 3.17 -6.89 15.47
N LYS A 185 3.37 -5.64 15.90
CA LYS A 185 2.53 -5.02 16.93
C LYS A 185 1.09 -4.76 16.44
N PHE A 186 0.91 -4.48 15.16
CA PHE A 186 -0.42 -4.38 14.56
C PHE A 186 -1.09 -5.76 14.45
N LYS A 187 -0.39 -6.77 13.94
CA LYS A 187 -0.89 -8.15 13.83
C LYS A 187 -1.31 -8.77 15.15
N SER A 188 -0.60 -8.44 16.23
CA SER A 188 -0.91 -8.90 17.59
C SER A 188 -2.02 -8.09 18.28
N SER A 189 -2.67 -7.15 17.57
CA SER A 189 -3.70 -6.25 18.10
C SER A 189 -3.25 -5.37 19.27
N ILE A 190 -1.93 -5.23 19.51
CA ILE A 190 -1.37 -4.29 20.50
C ILE A 190 -1.67 -2.85 20.06
N PHE A 191 -1.54 -2.57 18.76
CA PHE A 191 -2.05 -1.35 18.15
C PHE A 191 -3.12 -1.72 17.15
N LYS A 192 -4.28 -1.07 17.25
CA LYS A 192 -5.42 -1.30 16.36
C LYS A 192 -5.45 -0.35 15.16
N ILE A 193 -4.55 0.62 15.10
CA ILE A 193 -4.44 1.60 14.01
C ILE A 193 -3.07 1.49 13.35
N LEU A 194 -3.07 1.25 12.03
CA LEU A 194 -1.89 1.25 11.18
C LEU A 194 -1.99 2.39 10.17
N ILE A 195 -1.00 3.27 10.13
CA ILE A 195 -0.90 4.32 9.12
C ILE A 195 0.17 3.89 8.12
N ALA A 196 -0.15 3.87 6.83
CA ALA A 196 0.76 3.38 5.82
C ALA A 196 0.75 4.20 4.53
N THR A 197 1.90 4.22 3.83
CA THR A 197 1.95 4.62 2.43
C THR A 197 1.78 3.40 1.53
N ASP A 198 1.30 3.60 0.29
CA ASP A 198 1.10 2.51 -0.67
C ASP A 198 2.36 1.68 -0.88
N VAL A 199 3.51 2.35 -1.02
CA VAL A 199 4.81 1.69 -1.23
C VAL A 199 5.17 0.78 -0.06
N ALA A 200 4.88 1.20 1.17
CA ALA A 200 5.30 0.47 2.35
C ALA A 200 4.36 -0.67 2.72
N ALA A 201 3.10 -0.63 2.27
CA ALA A 201 2.12 -1.70 2.41
C ALA A 201 2.31 -2.86 1.40
N ARG A 202 3.10 -2.64 0.33
CA ARG A 202 3.41 -3.67 -0.69
C ARG A 202 4.34 -4.74 -0.15
N GLY A 203 4.14 -5.99 -0.59
CA GLY A 203 4.95 -7.15 -0.22
C GLY A 203 4.96 -7.50 1.28
N LEU A 204 4.15 -6.80 2.09
CA LEU A 204 3.92 -7.14 3.48
C LEU A 204 2.53 -7.75 3.60
N ASP A 205 2.48 -8.93 4.20
CA ASP A 205 1.23 -9.56 4.60
C ASP A 205 0.60 -8.74 5.72
N ILE A 206 -0.26 -7.77 5.37
CA ILE A 206 -1.05 -6.99 6.32
C ILE A 206 -2.36 -7.75 6.55
N PRO A 207 -2.75 -8.01 7.81
CA PRO A 207 -3.97 -8.74 8.11
C PRO A 207 -5.20 -8.00 7.57
N THR A 208 -6.28 -8.74 7.36
CA THR A 208 -7.57 -8.14 6.99
C THR A 208 -8.03 -7.25 8.13
N VAL A 209 -8.41 -6.02 7.80
CA VAL A 209 -8.90 -5.02 8.77
C VAL A 209 -10.41 -4.82 8.63
N GLN A 210 -11.05 -4.21 9.61
CA GLN A 210 -12.46 -3.84 9.54
C GLN A 210 -12.65 -2.53 8.77
N VAL A 211 -11.72 -1.58 8.94
CA VAL A 211 -11.79 -0.25 8.32
C VAL A 211 -10.58 0.07 7.49
N VAL A 212 -10.84 0.56 6.29
CA VAL A 212 -9.86 1.27 5.48
C VAL A 212 -10.25 2.74 5.44
N ILE A 213 -9.33 3.63 5.84
CA ILE A 213 -9.49 5.07 5.67
C ILE A 213 -8.45 5.55 4.66
N ASN A 214 -8.90 6.04 3.51
CA ASN A 214 -8.05 6.78 2.59
C ASN A 214 -8.00 8.23 3.06
N HIS A 215 -6.97 8.59 3.83
CA HIS A 215 -6.77 9.99 4.23
C HIS A 215 -6.55 10.88 3.01
N ASN A 216 -5.89 10.35 1.98
CA ASN A 216 -5.80 11.00 0.68
C ASN A 216 -6.43 10.10 -0.38
N THR A 217 -7.30 10.68 -1.22
CA THR A 217 -7.83 10.03 -2.43
C THR A 217 -6.66 9.49 -3.27
N PRO A 218 -6.67 8.19 -3.62
CA PRO A 218 -5.60 7.61 -4.42
C PRO A 218 -5.59 8.20 -5.83
N GLY A 219 -4.39 8.44 -6.36
CA GLY A 219 -4.24 9.05 -7.70
C GLY A 219 -4.58 8.14 -8.88
N LEU A 220 -4.73 6.83 -8.64
CA LEU A 220 -5.08 5.86 -9.66
C LEU A 220 -6.16 4.89 -9.12
N PRO A 221 -7.20 4.56 -9.92
CA PRO A 221 -8.26 3.63 -9.51
C PRO A 221 -7.75 2.27 -9.04
N LYS A 222 -6.74 1.71 -9.70
CA LYS A 222 -6.17 0.42 -9.27
C LYS A 222 -5.59 0.46 -7.85
N ILE A 223 -5.01 1.60 -7.44
CA ILE A 223 -4.50 1.77 -6.06
C ILE A 223 -5.67 1.75 -5.09
N TYR A 224 -6.79 2.42 -5.42
CA TYR A 224 -8.00 2.38 -4.62
C TYR A 224 -8.46 0.94 -4.36
N ILE A 225 -8.60 0.14 -5.41
CA ILE A 225 -9.01 -1.27 -5.33
C ILE A 225 -8.08 -2.07 -4.40
N HIS A 226 -6.76 -1.87 -4.50
CA HIS A 226 -5.79 -2.53 -3.64
C HIS A 226 -5.88 -2.13 -2.17
N ARG A 227 -6.22 -0.86 -1.89
CA ARG A 227 -6.40 -0.35 -0.53
C ARG A 227 -7.69 -0.86 0.10
N VAL A 228 -8.83 -0.70 -0.57
CA VAL A 228 -10.13 -1.14 -0.03
C VAL A 228 -10.23 -2.65 0.05
N GLY A 229 -9.52 -3.36 -0.83
CA GLY A 229 -9.32 -4.80 -0.73
C GLY A 229 -8.54 -5.26 0.50
N ARG A 230 -8.13 -4.38 1.44
CA ARG A 230 -7.58 -4.77 2.76
C ARG A 230 -8.66 -5.02 3.82
N THR A 231 -9.90 -4.62 3.55
CA THR A 231 -11.07 -4.97 4.35
C THR A 231 -11.95 -5.95 3.58
N ALA A 232 -13.07 -6.36 4.20
CA ALA A 232 -14.09 -7.23 3.62
C ALA A 232 -13.55 -8.50 2.95
N ARG A 233 -12.59 -9.18 3.59
CA ARG A 233 -12.07 -10.49 3.13
C ARG A 233 -12.72 -11.62 3.92
N ALA A 234 -12.87 -12.77 3.25
CA ALA A 234 -13.32 -14.03 3.83
C ALA A 234 -14.73 -13.97 4.48
N GLY A 235 -15.70 -13.33 3.81
CA GLY A 235 -17.12 -13.31 4.23
C GLY A 235 -17.44 -12.34 5.37
N ARG A 236 -16.53 -11.41 5.68
CA ARG A 236 -16.71 -10.41 6.73
C ARG A 236 -17.12 -9.08 6.11
N ARG A 237 -18.02 -8.37 6.77
CA ARG A 237 -18.34 -6.99 6.40
C ARG A 237 -17.17 -6.07 6.71
N GLY A 238 -16.96 -5.10 5.83
CA GLY A 238 -15.89 -4.12 5.93
C GLY A 238 -16.34 -2.76 5.44
N ILE A 239 -15.73 -1.69 5.94
CA ILE A 239 -16.01 -0.33 5.48
C ILE A 239 -14.74 0.34 4.97
N ALA A 240 -14.86 1.04 3.86
CA ALA A 240 -13.82 1.88 3.29
C ALA A 240 -14.33 3.31 3.18
N ILE A 241 -13.70 4.26 3.89
CA ILE A 241 -14.02 5.68 3.82
C ILE A 241 -12.88 6.41 3.13
N THR A 242 -13.21 7.21 2.10
CA THR A 242 -12.24 8.07 1.41
C THR A 242 -12.50 9.53 1.70
N LEU A 243 -11.52 10.22 2.28
CA LEU A 243 -11.58 11.66 2.47
C LEU A 243 -11.32 12.34 1.13
N VAL A 244 -12.33 13.04 0.63
CA VAL A 244 -12.32 13.70 -0.68
C VAL A 244 -12.34 15.19 -0.45
N THR A 245 -11.45 15.93 -1.13
CA THR A 245 -11.51 17.39 -1.12
C THR A 245 -12.05 17.91 -2.44
N GLN A 246 -12.30 19.23 -2.48
CA GLN A 246 -12.69 19.93 -3.71
C GLN A 246 -11.74 19.72 -4.90
N TYR A 247 -10.47 19.35 -4.63
CA TYR A 247 -9.46 19.10 -5.66
C TYR A 247 -9.51 17.66 -6.20
N ASP A 248 -10.12 16.74 -5.47
CA ASP A 248 -10.03 15.30 -5.72
C ASP A 248 -11.23 14.72 -6.50
N ILE A 249 -12.22 15.55 -6.86
CA ILE A 249 -13.47 15.12 -7.49
C ILE A 249 -13.22 14.29 -8.77
N HIS A 250 -12.26 14.73 -9.59
CA HIS A 250 -11.86 14.01 -10.80
C HIS A 250 -11.29 12.61 -10.52
N LEU A 251 -10.56 12.44 -9.40
CA LEU A 251 -10.03 11.14 -8.98
C LEU A 251 -11.15 10.21 -8.54
N VAL A 252 -12.15 10.73 -7.83
CA VAL A 252 -13.34 9.97 -7.43
C VAL A 252 -14.09 9.46 -8.65
N HIS A 253 -14.33 10.31 -9.65
CA HIS A 253 -14.98 9.87 -10.88
C HIS A 253 -14.21 8.78 -11.62
N ALA A 254 -12.88 8.90 -11.72
CA ALA A 254 -12.05 7.85 -12.30
C ALA A 254 -12.15 6.53 -11.51
N ILE A 255 -12.21 6.60 -10.17
CA ILE A 255 -12.42 5.43 -9.32
C ILE A 255 -13.78 4.80 -9.61
N GLU A 256 -14.86 5.60 -9.58
CA GLU A 256 -16.23 5.15 -9.82
C GLU A 256 -16.43 4.49 -11.19
N GLU A 257 -15.77 5.02 -12.22
CA GLU A 257 -15.77 4.47 -13.57
C GLU A 257 -15.09 3.09 -13.61
N GLU A 258 -13.93 2.94 -12.99
CA GLU A 258 -13.20 1.68 -12.92
C GLU A 258 -13.96 0.61 -12.12
N ILE A 259 -14.50 0.97 -10.96
CA ILE A 259 -15.24 0.02 -10.10
C ILE A 259 -16.69 -0.18 -10.55
N LYS A 260 -17.15 0.57 -11.56
CA LYS A 260 -18.52 0.58 -12.09
C LYS A 260 -19.60 0.79 -11.01
N LEU A 261 -19.28 1.59 -10.00
CA LEU A 261 -20.13 1.85 -8.84
C LEU A 261 -19.95 3.29 -8.35
N LYS A 262 -21.06 3.94 -8.03
CA LYS A 262 -21.06 5.26 -7.39
C LYS A 262 -20.82 5.13 -5.90
N LEU A 263 -19.83 5.86 -5.40
CA LEU A 263 -19.53 5.88 -3.96
C LEU A 263 -20.65 6.62 -3.24
N GLN A 264 -21.07 6.11 -2.09
CA GLN A 264 -22.08 6.77 -1.28
C GLN A 264 -21.42 7.76 -0.32
N GLU A 265 -22.07 8.89 -0.07
CA GLU A 265 -21.57 9.84 0.92
C GLU A 265 -21.67 9.26 2.34
N PHE A 266 -20.63 9.50 3.13
CA PHE A 266 -20.62 9.24 4.56
C PHE A 266 -21.07 10.50 5.29
N SER A 267 -22.08 10.39 6.15
CA SER A 267 -22.56 11.52 6.94
C SER A 267 -21.76 11.68 8.23
N VAL A 268 -21.43 12.92 8.59
CA VAL A 268 -20.74 13.27 9.84
C VAL A 268 -21.44 14.47 10.47
N GLU A 269 -21.56 14.48 11.79
CA GLU A 269 -22.02 15.64 12.55
C GLU A 269 -20.93 16.71 12.58
N GLU A 270 -20.97 17.65 11.63
CA GLU A 270 -19.93 18.68 11.45
C GLU A 270 -19.62 19.47 12.73
N GLN A 271 -20.63 19.72 13.58
CA GLN A 271 -20.45 20.43 14.85
C GLN A 271 -19.45 19.74 15.78
N LEU A 272 -19.46 18.40 15.83
CA LEU A 272 -18.51 17.63 16.64
C LEU A 272 -17.09 17.75 16.10
N VAL A 273 -16.94 17.85 14.78
CA VAL A 273 -15.64 18.07 14.14
C VAL A 273 -15.13 19.47 14.46
N LEU A 274 -15.97 20.50 14.33
CA LEU A 274 -15.60 21.89 14.58
C LEU A 274 -15.07 22.13 15.99
N ASN A 275 -15.60 21.40 16.99
CA ASN A 275 -15.15 21.48 18.39
C ASN A 275 -13.69 21.07 18.61
N ILE A 276 -13.13 20.22 17.73
CA ILE A 276 -11.76 19.72 17.87
C ILE A 276 -10.76 20.35 16.90
N VAL A 277 -11.22 21.14 15.91
CA VAL A 277 -10.39 21.69 14.82
C VAL A 277 -9.15 22.41 15.33
N THR A 278 -9.32 23.35 16.27
CA THR A 278 -8.22 24.15 16.79
C THR A 278 -7.16 23.27 17.46
N GLN A 279 -7.59 22.34 18.31
CA GLN A 279 -6.69 21.44 19.01
C GLN A 279 -5.96 20.52 18.03
N VAL A 280 -6.64 20.03 16.99
CA VAL A 280 -6.05 19.12 15.98
C VAL A 280 -4.98 19.86 15.18
N ASN A 281 -5.31 21.06 14.70
CA ASN A 281 -4.40 21.87 13.90
C ASN A 281 -3.15 22.29 14.69
N VAL A 282 -3.30 22.69 15.95
CA VAL A 282 -2.15 23.01 16.83
C VAL A 282 -1.28 21.77 17.03
N THR A 283 -1.89 20.64 17.40
CA THR A 283 -1.17 19.39 17.65
C THR A 283 -0.42 18.91 16.41
N ARG A 284 -1.05 18.98 15.23
CA ARG A 284 -0.41 18.64 13.96
C ARG A 284 0.81 19.52 13.69
N ARG A 285 0.67 20.85 13.81
CA ARG A 285 1.79 21.79 13.59
C ARG A 285 2.97 21.50 14.51
N GLU A 286 2.72 21.22 15.78
CA GLU A 286 3.77 20.80 16.70
C GLU A 286 4.47 19.52 16.23
N CYS A 287 3.71 18.52 15.79
CA CYS A 287 4.26 17.26 15.27
C CYS A 287 5.06 17.47 13.99
N GLU A 288 4.64 18.37 13.10
CA GLU A 288 5.38 18.73 11.89
C GLU A 288 6.75 19.33 12.24
N ILE A 289 6.80 20.26 13.20
CA ILE A 289 8.06 20.87 13.66
C ILE A 289 9.01 19.80 14.20
N VAL A 290 8.52 18.92 15.06
CA VAL A 290 9.34 17.84 15.63
C VAL A 290 9.81 16.86 14.55
N SER A 291 8.97 16.55 13.56
CA SER A 291 9.31 15.62 12.47
C SER A 291 10.43 16.11 11.56
N VAL A 292 10.64 17.43 11.48
CA VAL A 292 11.73 18.03 10.67
C VAL A 292 13.06 18.01 11.44
N GLN A 293 13.02 17.92 12.76
CA GLN A 293 14.20 17.93 13.64
C GLN A 293 14.77 16.54 13.94
N THR A 294 14.08 15.47 13.53
CA THR A 294 14.42 14.06 13.82
C THR A 294 14.70 13.27 12.55
#